data_AF-A0A091ARR4-F1
#
_entry.id   AF-A0A091ARR4-F1
#
_cell.length_a   1.000
_cell.length_b   1.000
_cell.length_c   1.000
_cell.angle_alpha   90.00
_cell.angle_beta   90.00
_cell.angle_gamma   90.00
#
_symmetry.space_group_name_H-M   'P 1'
#
loop_
_entity.id
_entity.type
_entity.pdbx_description
1 polymer ?
#
loop_
_entity_poly.entity_id
_entity_poly.type
_entity_poly.pdbx_seq_one_letter_code
_entity_poly.pdbx_strand_id
1 'polypeptide(L)'
;MLPPEGLSETEVEIDGEPQSLVLRRHGDQLKAWLNICPHAGRRLDWAPGRFLVDQGRLVCAAHGASFEMEHGQCVAGPCKGASLVAVAVTVDAA
;
A
#
# COMPACT_ATOMS: atom_id res chain seq x y z
N MET A 1 -13.18 10.83 3.63
CA MET A 1 -13.47 10.57 2.21
C MET A 1 -12.15 10.29 1.53
N LEU A 2 -11.99 9.10 0.91
CA LEU A 2 -10.76 8.77 0.19
C LEU A 2 -10.63 9.69 -1.03
N PRO A 3 -9.41 10.10 -1.42
CA PRO A 3 -9.22 10.86 -2.65
C PRO A 3 -9.72 10.02 -3.84
N PRO A 4 -10.29 10.65 -4.88
CA PRO A 4 -10.87 9.93 -6.02
C PRO A 4 -9.83 9.11 -6.81
N GLU A 5 -8.56 9.51 -6.75
CA GLU A 5 -7.43 8.74 -7.25
C GLU A 5 -6.24 8.76 -6.29
N GLY A 6 -5.39 7.73 -6.39
CA GLY A 6 -4.07 7.71 -5.77
C GLY A 6 -3.99 6.86 -4.51
N LEU A 7 -2.96 7.14 -3.71
CA LEU A 7 -2.65 6.41 -2.50
C LEU A 7 -3.09 7.20 -1.27
N SER A 8 -3.65 6.49 -0.30
CA SER A 8 -3.98 7.01 1.02
C SER A 8 -3.69 5.95 2.08
N GLU A 9 -3.69 6.36 3.34
CA GLU A 9 -3.47 5.48 4.47
C GLU A 9 -4.69 5.52 5.39
N THR A 10 -4.96 4.38 6.02
CA THR A 10 -5.92 4.30 7.12
C THR A 10 -5.45 3.27 8.12
N GLU A 11 -5.80 3.49 9.37
CA GLU A 11 -5.69 2.49 10.42
C GLU A 11 -7.03 1.77 10.57
N VAL A 12 -6.99 0.45 10.71
CA VAL A 12 -8.15 -0.41 10.99
C VAL A 12 -7.77 -1.45 12.02
N GLU A 13 -8.75 -1.99 12.74
CA GLU A 13 -8.53 -3.14 13.61
C GLU A 13 -8.70 -4.44 12.80
N ILE A 14 -7.68 -5.32 12.81
CA ILE A 14 -7.72 -6.66 12.21
C ILE A 14 -7.33 -7.64 13.30
N ASP A 15 -8.21 -8.61 13.59
CA ASP A 15 -8.03 -9.61 14.65
C ASP A 15 -7.73 -9.01 16.04
N GLY A 16 -8.30 -7.83 16.33
CA GLY A 16 -8.11 -7.12 17.61
C GLY A 16 -6.85 -6.26 17.68
N GLU A 17 -6.07 -6.16 16.60
CA GLU A 17 -4.83 -5.40 16.55
C GLU A 17 -4.92 -4.25 15.53
N PRO A 18 -4.40 -3.05 15.86
CA PRO A 18 -4.36 -1.94 14.91
C PRO A 18 -3.39 -2.23 13.76
N GLN A 19 -3.87 -2.10 12.53
CA GLN A 19 -3.12 -2.29 11.30
C GLN A 19 -3.23 -1.04 10.42
N SER A 20 -2.07 -0.53 9.99
CA SER A 20 -1.98 0.52 8.98
C SER A 20 -2.06 -0.09 7.59
N LEU A 21 -2.95 0.44 6.73
CA LEU A 21 -3.17 -0.01 5.37
C LEU A 21 -2.79 1.05 4.36
N VAL A 22 -2.19 0.63 3.24
CA VAL A 22 -2.11 1.43 2.02
C VAL A 22 -3.36 1.16 1.20
N LEU A 23 -4.10 2.21 0.86
CA LEU A 23 -5.25 2.16 -0.01
C LEU A 23 -4.90 2.78 -1.36
N ARG A 24 -5.13 2.05 -2.45
CA ARG A 24 -5.06 2.56 -3.82
C ARG A 24 -6.47 2.68 -4.39
N ARG A 25 -6.86 3.88 -4.77
CA ARG A 25 -8.07 4.12 -5.56
C ARG A 25 -7.72 4.42 -7.01
N HIS A 26 -8.45 3.78 -7.93
CA HIS A 26 -8.41 4.06 -9.37
C HIS A 26 -9.84 3.96 -9.93
N GLY A 27 -10.52 5.10 -10.02
CA GLY A 27 -11.96 5.14 -10.27
C GLY A 27 -12.73 4.44 -9.14
N ASP A 28 -13.63 3.52 -9.52
CA ASP A 28 -14.44 2.75 -8.56
C ASP A 28 -13.70 1.56 -7.94
N GLN A 29 -12.48 1.27 -8.41
CA GLN A 29 -11.68 0.20 -7.86
C GLN A 29 -10.90 0.66 -6.64
N LEU A 30 -10.98 -0.12 -5.57
CA LEU A 30 -10.20 0.05 -4.35
C LEU A 30 -9.38 -1.22 -4.11
N LYS A 31 -8.08 -1.05 -3.88
CA LYS A 31 -7.18 -2.11 -3.42
C LYS A 31 -6.52 -1.68 -2.11
N ALA A 32 -6.26 -2.66 -1.24
CA ALA A 32 -5.62 -2.42 0.03
C ALA A 32 -4.49 -3.43 0.28
N TRP A 33 -3.43 -2.96 0.93
CA TRP A 33 -2.34 -3.79 1.43
C TRP A 33 -1.94 -3.36 2.83
N LEU A 34 -1.38 -4.27 3.63
CA LEU A 34 -0.66 -3.87 4.84
C LEU A 34 0.43 -2.86 4.47
N ASN A 35 0.55 -1.80 5.26
CA ASN A 35 1.59 -0.78 5.11
C ASN A 35 2.93 -1.27 5.67
N ILE A 36 3.40 -2.40 5.15
CA ILE A 36 4.58 -3.12 5.60
C ILE A 36 5.35 -3.64 4.39
N CYS A 37 6.59 -3.19 4.24
CA CYS A 37 7.51 -3.65 3.22
C CYS A 37 8.04 -5.05 3.57
N PRO A 38 7.90 -6.07 2.70
CA PRO A 38 8.35 -7.44 2.97
C PRO A 38 9.88 -7.57 3.08
N HIS A 39 10.65 -6.55 2.67
CA HIS A 39 12.10 -6.56 2.82
C HIS A 39 12.56 -6.60 4.29
N ALA A 40 12.05 -5.67 5.11
CA ALA A 40 12.57 -5.44 6.46
C ALA A 40 11.48 -5.04 7.46
N GLY A 41 10.20 -5.27 7.12
CA GLY A 41 9.05 -4.94 7.97
C GLY A 41 8.86 -3.44 8.21
N ARG A 42 9.47 -2.58 7.39
CA ARG A 42 9.34 -1.12 7.52
C ARG A 42 8.06 -0.63 6.86
N ARG A 43 7.51 0.47 7.39
CA ARG A 43 6.38 1.16 6.75
C ARG A 43 6.76 1.62 5.33
N LEU A 44 5.80 1.65 4.43
CA LEU A 44 6.00 2.05 3.03
C LEU A 44 6.03 3.57 2.90
N ASP A 45 5.22 4.28 3.69
CA ASP A 45 5.19 5.73 3.83
C ASP A 45 6.30 6.27 4.74
N TRP A 46 6.73 7.51 4.51
CA TRP A 46 7.72 8.21 5.34
C TRP A 46 7.09 9.08 6.44
N ALA A 47 5.79 9.36 6.31
CA ALA A 47 4.92 9.96 7.32
C ALA A 47 3.50 9.45 7.05
N PRO A 48 2.58 9.43 8.03
CA PRO A 48 1.22 8.91 7.84
C PRO A 48 0.55 9.39 6.54
N GLY A 49 0.23 8.46 5.64
CA GLY A 49 -0.40 8.75 4.34
C GLY A 49 0.50 9.38 3.29
N ARG A 50 1.79 9.59 3.58
CA ARG A 50 2.76 10.19 2.67
C ARG A 50 3.62 9.13 2.01
N PHE A 51 3.14 8.67 0.85
CA PHE A 51 3.82 7.67 0.03
C PHE A 51 4.77 8.30 -0.99
N LEU A 52 5.82 7.57 -1.35
CA LEU A 52 6.63 7.89 -2.52
C LEU A 52 6.08 7.11 -3.71
N VAL A 53 5.83 7.83 -4.81
CA VAL A 53 5.43 7.23 -6.08
C VAL A 53 6.42 7.66 -7.14
N ASP A 54 7.00 6.70 -7.84
CA ASP A 54 7.90 6.93 -8.96
C ASP A 54 7.51 6.04 -10.14
N GLN A 55 7.37 6.64 -11.33
CA GLN A 55 6.95 5.96 -12.55
C GLN A 55 5.70 5.06 -12.37
N GLY A 56 4.72 5.52 -11.60
CA GLY A 56 3.49 4.78 -11.31
C GLY A 56 3.67 3.58 -10.36
N ARG A 57 4.78 3.49 -9.63
CA ARG A 57 5.06 2.45 -8.64
C ARG A 57 5.10 3.04 -7.24
N LEU A 58 4.60 2.29 -6.26
CA LEU A 58 4.78 2.61 -4.85
C LEU A 58 6.21 2.27 -4.45
N VAL A 59 6.93 3.24 -3.90
CA VAL A 59 8.32 3.06 -3.46
C VAL A 59 8.37 3.09 -1.94
N CYS A 60 8.93 2.03 -1.34
CA CYS A 60 9.21 2.00 0.09
C CYS A 60 10.20 3.10 0.45
N ALA A 61 9.77 4.05 1.29
CA ALA A 61 10.56 5.23 1.63
C ALA A 61 11.83 4.92 2.46
N ALA A 62 11.96 3.70 3.00
CA ALA A 62 13.13 3.30 3.77
C ALA A 62 14.33 2.89 2.91
N HIS A 63 14.12 1.99 1.92
CA HIS A 63 15.21 1.35 1.18
C HIS A 63 14.95 1.24 -0.34
N GLY A 64 13.89 1.86 -0.86
CA GLY A 64 13.66 1.96 -2.30
C GLY A 64 13.15 0.68 -2.99
N ALA A 65 12.54 -0.25 -2.26
CA ALA A 65 11.79 -1.33 -2.89
C ALA A 65 10.58 -0.76 -3.65
N SER A 66 10.41 -1.12 -4.93
CA SER A 66 9.38 -0.54 -5.81
C SER A 66 8.35 -1.59 -6.19
N PHE A 67 7.09 -1.29 -5.91
CA PHE A 67 5.95 -2.18 -6.07
C PHE A 67 5.05 -1.69 -7.20
N GLU A 68 4.66 -2.60 -8.09
CA GLU A 68 3.59 -2.31 -9.03
C GLU A 68 2.25 -2.24 -8.27
N MET A 69 1.33 -1.40 -8.75
CA MET A 69 0.12 -1.03 -8.02
C MET A 69 -1.08 -1.94 -8.32
N GLU A 70 -0.96 -2.90 -9.24
CA GLU A 70 -2.03 -3.81 -9.61
C GLU A 70 -2.13 -4.98 -8.62
N HIS A 71 -1.03 -5.65 -8.30
CA HIS A 71 -1.02 -6.81 -7.38
C HIS A 71 -0.17 -6.57 -6.12
N GLY A 72 0.63 -5.50 -6.09
CA GLY A 72 1.58 -5.22 -5.01
C GLY A 72 2.88 -6.01 -5.13
N GLN A 73 3.24 -6.52 -6.32
CA GLN A 73 4.50 -7.22 -6.54
C GLN A 73 5.68 -6.24 -6.56
N CYS A 74 6.75 -6.57 -5.83
CA CYS A 74 8.01 -5.85 -5.88
C CYS A 74 8.76 -6.15 -7.19
N VAL A 75 8.89 -5.15 -8.04
CA VAL A 75 9.51 -5.27 -9.38
C VAL A 75 10.96 -4.76 -9.42
N ALA A 76 11.38 -4.00 -8.40
CA ALA A 76 12.75 -3.51 -8.26
C ALA A 76 13.15 -3.30 -6.77
N GLY A 77 14.44 -3.36 -6.48
CA GLY A 77 14.98 -3.16 -5.14
C GLY A 77 15.18 -4.45 -4.33
N PRO A 78 15.41 -4.35 -3.02
CA PRO A 78 15.99 -5.41 -2.20
C PRO A 78 15.11 -6.64 -1.99
N CYS A 79 13.78 -6.52 -2.16
CA CYS A 79 12.83 -7.63 -2.05
C CYS A 79 12.15 -7.97 -3.38
N LYS A 80 12.83 -7.76 -4.51
CA LYS A 80 12.30 -8.05 -5.85
C LYS A 80 11.77 -9.50 -5.92
N GLY A 81 10.55 -9.66 -6.43
CA GLY A 81 9.84 -10.95 -6.51
C GLY A 81 8.90 -11.23 -5.34
N ALA A 82 9.08 -10.59 -4.18
CA ALA A 82 8.11 -10.63 -3.08
C ALA A 82 6.89 -9.75 -3.39
N SER A 83 5.81 -9.90 -2.62
CA SER A 83 4.59 -9.09 -2.77
C SER A 83 4.15 -8.48 -1.44
N LEU A 84 3.44 -7.36 -1.53
CA LEU A 84 2.71 -6.79 -0.40
C LEU A 84 1.59 -7.74 0.04
N VAL A 85 1.28 -7.73 1.34
CA VAL A 85 0.18 -8.52 1.88
C VAL A 85 -1.14 -7.80 1.57
N ALA A 86 -1.93 -8.37 0.67
CA ALA A 86 -3.23 -7.81 0.29
C ALA A 86 -4.26 -7.96 1.42
N VAL A 87 -5.09 -6.93 1.60
CA VAL A 87 -6.23 -6.94 2.52
C VAL A 87 -7.50 -6.85 1.69
N ALA A 88 -8.43 -7.79 1.89
CA ALA A 88 -9.69 -7.81 1.17
C ALA A 88 -10.53 -6.58 1.56
N VAL A 89 -11.05 -5.87 0.55
CA VAL A 89 -11.88 -4.69 0.73
C VAL A 89 -13.07 -4.72 -0.22
N THR A 90 -14.20 -4.20 0.25
CA THR A 90 -15.41 -4.01 -0.55
C THR A 90 -15.76 -2.53 -0.51
N VAL A 91 -16.22 -1.99 -1.65
CA VAL A 91 -16.76 -0.64 -1.72
C VAL A 91 -18.28 -0.76 -1.72
N ASP A 92 -18.91 -0.30 -0.66
CA ASP A 92 -20.36 -0.20 -0.61
C ASP A 92 -20.81 1.09 -1.29
N ALA A 93 -21.74 0.98 -2.24
CA ALA A 93 -22.42 2.13 -2.81
C ALA A 93 -23.47 2.61 -1.80
N ALA A 94 -23.22 3.77 -1.19
CA ALA A 94 -24.22 4.47 -0.38
C ALA A 94 -25.24 5.18 -1.27
#